data_AF-A0A8S1CDX1-F1
#
_entry.id   AF-A0A8S1CDX1-F1
#
_cell.length_a   1.000
_cell.length_b   1.000
_cell.length_c   1.000
_cell.angle_alpha   90.00
_cell.angle_beta   90.00
_cell.angle_gamma   90.00
#
_symmetry.space_group_name_H-M   'P 1'
#
loop_
_entity.id
_entity.type
_entity.pdbx_description
1 polymer ?
#
loop_
_entity_poly.entity_id
_entity_poly.type
_entity_poly.pdbx_seq_one_letter_code
_entity_poly.pdbx_strand_id
1 'polypeptide(L)'
;MSKSAGDVVAAKKAEGNVVFGEPLAASVGTDGSHYWNKCWRHAAGHVTSPPLRPDTETPGHLLDLLASDGLQVTGSDNCTFNFDQKKLGRNDFSKIPNGVNGVEDRMSVIWEKGVQSGKMDPSRFVAVTSTNAAKIFNVYPQKGCVAVGSDADLVIWNPIKSRVISAQTHHQAVDFNIFEGMECHGVPEYVIVNGRVCVDEEELKAVHGFGKFVPTPAFPPYVYDQVDAREKEKRPQGVTRGPNDEDYSPEHMNGLAVKVEKTVQLATPGSPTNDGHSHGPTASGGRNMQDTTFSLAGEYPKVAAEVHDDDVGVIARDVTPALDDDRKTSVKVRNPPGGRSSGGFW
;
A
#
# COMPACT_ATOMS: atom_id res chain seq x y z
N MET A 1 -2.34 10.27 -9.71
CA MET A 1 -2.48 11.73 -9.47
C MET A 1 -3.91 12.28 -9.57
N SER A 2 -4.83 11.79 -10.42
CA SER A 2 -6.21 12.34 -10.51
C SER A 2 -7.30 11.30 -10.28
N LYS A 3 -8.48 11.75 -9.83
CA LYS A 3 -9.70 10.94 -9.71
C LYS A 3 -10.05 10.26 -11.03
N SER A 4 -10.15 11.05 -12.11
CA SER A 4 -10.48 10.54 -13.44
C SER A 4 -9.58 9.41 -13.94
N ALA A 5 -8.28 9.47 -13.69
CA ALA A 5 -7.36 8.40 -14.07
C ALA A 5 -7.52 7.18 -13.16
N GLY A 6 -7.70 7.40 -11.86
CA GLY A 6 -8.02 6.34 -10.90
C GLY A 6 -9.29 5.59 -11.26
N ASP A 7 -10.36 6.31 -11.61
CA ASP A 7 -11.65 5.74 -12.02
C ASP A 7 -11.54 4.89 -13.28
N VAL A 8 -10.75 5.32 -14.26
CA VAL A 8 -10.49 4.53 -15.48
C VAL A 8 -9.75 3.24 -15.15
N VAL A 9 -8.72 3.29 -14.30
CA VAL A 9 -7.98 2.09 -13.88
C VAL A 9 -8.91 1.13 -13.12
N ALA A 10 -9.67 1.64 -12.16
CA ALA A 10 -10.63 0.84 -11.38
C ALA A 10 -11.71 0.20 -12.27
N ALA A 11 -12.29 0.96 -13.19
CA ALA A 11 -13.28 0.46 -14.14
C ALA A 11 -12.69 -0.63 -15.06
N LYS A 12 -11.49 -0.41 -15.60
CA LYS A 12 -10.83 -1.41 -16.45
C LYS A 12 -10.49 -2.68 -15.68
N LYS A 13 -10.08 -2.57 -14.42
CA LYS A 13 -9.87 -3.73 -13.55
C LYS A 13 -11.19 -4.48 -13.31
N ALA A 14 -12.29 -3.77 -13.04
CA ALA A 14 -13.62 -4.37 -12.86
C ALA A 14 -14.13 -5.11 -14.11
N GLU A 15 -13.74 -4.67 -15.31
CA GLU A 15 -13.97 -5.39 -16.58
C GLU A 15 -13.09 -6.64 -16.78
N GLY A 16 -12.26 -7.00 -15.79
CA GLY A 16 -11.30 -8.10 -15.87
C GLY A 16 -10.01 -7.77 -16.64
N ASN A 17 -9.67 -6.47 -16.78
CA ASN A 17 -8.37 -6.12 -17.34
C ASN A 17 -7.24 -6.25 -16.32
N VAL A 18 -6.12 -6.83 -16.79
CA VAL A 18 -4.88 -6.92 -16.02
C VAL A 18 -4.21 -5.55 -16.07
N VAL A 19 -4.62 -4.66 -15.17
CA VAL A 19 -4.12 -3.29 -15.04
C VAL A 19 -3.85 -3.00 -13.57
N PHE A 20 -2.74 -2.31 -13.31
CA PHE A 20 -2.36 -1.89 -11.97
C PHE A 20 -2.24 -0.36 -11.92
N GLY A 21 -2.59 0.22 -10.79
CA GLY A 21 -2.50 1.65 -10.53
C GLY A 21 -1.65 1.95 -9.31
N GLU A 22 -0.77 2.95 -9.47
CA GLU A 22 0.12 3.46 -8.44
C GLU A 22 -0.17 4.95 -8.16
N PRO A 23 -0.92 5.29 -7.11
CA PRO A 23 -0.88 6.61 -6.53
C PRO A 23 0.43 6.85 -5.78
N LEU A 24 0.78 8.14 -5.65
CA LEU A 24 1.97 8.58 -4.94
C LEU A 24 1.60 9.12 -3.57
N ALA A 25 2.53 9.04 -2.61
CA ALA A 25 2.44 9.70 -1.31
C ALA A 25 1.99 11.17 -1.44
N ALA A 26 2.54 11.89 -2.43
CA ALA A 26 2.16 13.27 -2.72
C ALA A 26 0.67 13.39 -3.07
N SER A 27 0.13 12.53 -3.93
CA SER A 27 -1.28 12.63 -4.37
C SER A 27 -2.32 12.22 -3.35
N VAL A 28 -1.92 11.53 -2.29
CA VAL A 28 -2.81 11.08 -1.20
C VAL A 28 -2.60 11.87 0.09
N GLY A 29 -1.44 12.50 0.26
CA GLY A 29 -1.11 13.34 1.41
C GLY A 29 -1.40 14.82 1.21
N THR A 30 -1.39 15.31 -0.03
CA THR A 30 -1.59 16.74 -0.33
C THR A 30 -2.27 16.96 -1.70
N ASP A 31 -2.54 18.22 -2.04
CA ASP A 31 -3.26 18.62 -3.25
C ASP A 31 -2.59 19.82 -3.98
N GLY A 32 -3.15 20.16 -5.13
CA GLY A 32 -2.61 21.18 -6.03
C GLY A 32 -2.94 22.62 -5.64
N SER A 33 -3.72 22.87 -4.58
CA SER A 33 -4.01 24.24 -4.13
C SER A 33 -2.73 25.01 -3.76
N HIS A 34 -1.67 24.29 -3.37
CA HIS A 34 -0.35 24.83 -3.09
C HIS A 34 0.30 25.56 -4.27
N TYR A 35 -0.07 25.27 -5.52
CA TYR A 35 0.43 26.01 -6.69
C TYR A 35 0.01 27.49 -6.70
N TRP A 36 -1.06 27.84 -6.00
CA TRP A 36 -1.57 29.22 -5.89
C TRP A 36 -1.07 29.97 -4.65
N ASN A 37 -0.16 29.38 -3.88
CA ASN A 37 0.44 30.04 -2.72
C ASN A 37 1.16 31.34 -3.14
N LYS A 38 1.01 32.41 -2.35
CA LYS A 38 1.68 33.71 -2.62
C LYS A 38 3.20 33.62 -2.54
N CYS A 39 3.73 32.70 -1.73
CA CYS A 39 5.14 32.40 -1.66
C CYS A 39 5.55 31.53 -2.87
N TRP A 40 6.30 32.11 -3.80
CA TRP A 40 6.79 31.40 -4.99
C TRP A 40 7.61 30.14 -4.63
N ARG A 41 8.42 30.19 -3.56
CA ARG A 41 9.18 29.02 -3.07
C ARG A 41 8.25 27.86 -2.72
N HIS A 42 7.15 28.15 -2.02
CA HIS A 42 6.14 27.15 -1.65
C HIS A 42 5.49 26.54 -2.88
N ALA A 43 5.00 27.38 -3.80
CA ALA A 43 4.34 26.93 -5.01
C ALA A 43 5.27 26.08 -5.90
N ALA A 44 6.50 26.55 -6.14
CA ALA A 44 7.51 25.82 -6.91
C ALA A 44 7.95 24.51 -6.24
N GLY A 45 7.96 24.46 -4.90
CA GLY A 45 8.27 23.26 -4.12
C GLY A 45 7.32 22.09 -4.39
N HIS A 46 6.09 22.36 -4.84
CA HIS A 46 5.09 21.34 -5.15
C HIS A 46 5.07 20.92 -6.62
N VAL A 47 5.90 21.52 -7.50
CA VAL A 47 5.88 21.25 -8.95
C VAL A 47 6.41 19.85 -9.24
N THR A 48 5.55 19.01 -9.80
CA THR A 48 5.81 17.63 -10.21
C THR A 48 4.94 17.26 -11.42
N SER A 49 5.24 16.11 -12.05
CA SER A 49 4.54 15.61 -13.24
C SER A 49 4.19 14.13 -13.10
N PRO A 50 2.90 13.74 -13.27
CA PRO A 50 1.74 14.61 -13.45
C PRO A 50 1.50 15.51 -12.23
N PRO A 51 0.93 16.72 -12.39
CA PRO A 51 0.78 17.66 -11.29
C PRO A 51 -0.21 17.17 -10.23
N LEU A 52 -0.02 17.65 -9.00
CA LEU A 52 -1.04 17.57 -7.96
C LEU A 52 -2.33 18.25 -8.46
N ARG A 53 -3.49 17.72 -8.08
CA ARG A 53 -4.77 18.24 -8.59
C ARG A 53 -5.31 19.29 -7.63
N PRO A 54 -5.78 20.45 -8.11
CA PRO A 54 -6.32 21.52 -7.24
C PRO A 54 -7.62 21.13 -6.53
N ASP A 55 -8.30 20.09 -7.02
CA ASP A 55 -9.46 19.51 -6.38
C ASP A 55 -9.04 18.77 -5.10
N THR A 56 -9.38 19.38 -3.95
CA THR A 56 -8.99 18.94 -2.60
C THR A 56 -9.59 17.59 -2.19
N GLU A 57 -10.58 17.07 -2.91
CA GLU A 57 -11.14 15.74 -2.69
C GLU A 57 -10.33 14.64 -3.39
N THR A 58 -9.39 15.01 -4.27
CA THR A 58 -8.55 14.04 -5.00
C THR A 58 -7.78 13.09 -4.08
N PRO A 59 -7.13 13.56 -3.00
CA PRO A 59 -6.37 12.66 -2.12
C PRO A 59 -7.24 11.61 -1.44
N GLY A 60 -8.39 12.02 -0.91
CA GLY A 60 -9.37 11.12 -0.28
C GLY A 60 -9.91 10.07 -1.25
N HIS A 61 -10.25 10.48 -2.47
CA HIS A 61 -10.75 9.57 -3.50
C HIS A 61 -9.72 8.54 -3.96
N LEU A 62 -8.47 8.96 -4.18
CA LEU A 62 -7.38 8.03 -4.54
C LEU A 62 -7.11 7.03 -3.41
N LEU A 63 -7.27 7.46 -2.16
CA LEU A 63 -7.11 6.62 -1.00
C LEU A 63 -8.28 5.61 -0.86
N ASP A 64 -9.50 6.00 -1.19
CA ASP A 64 -10.65 5.09 -1.24
C ASP A 64 -10.47 4.01 -2.32
N LEU A 65 -9.89 4.38 -3.47
CA LEU A 65 -9.50 3.42 -4.49
C LEU A 65 -8.34 2.50 -4.04
N LEU A 66 -7.39 2.99 -3.23
CA LEU A 66 -6.38 2.13 -2.60
C LEU A 66 -7.00 1.16 -1.61
N ALA A 67 -7.94 1.62 -0.77
CA ALA A 67 -8.60 0.79 0.22
C ALA A 67 -9.44 -0.34 -0.42
N SER A 68 -10.12 -0.04 -1.53
CA SER A 68 -11.02 -0.96 -2.25
C SER A 68 -10.34 -1.81 -3.34
N ASP A 69 -9.01 -1.78 -3.44
CA ASP A 69 -8.23 -2.46 -4.49
C ASP A 69 -8.49 -1.98 -5.93
N GLY A 70 -9.12 -0.82 -6.12
CA GLY A 70 -9.10 -0.09 -7.40
C GLY A 70 -7.68 0.33 -7.81
N LEU A 71 -6.83 0.64 -6.82
CA LEU A 71 -5.39 0.91 -6.97
C LEU A 71 -4.62 -0.02 -6.01
N GLN A 72 -3.42 -0.47 -6.40
CA GLN A 72 -2.78 -1.65 -5.76
C GLN A 72 -1.51 -1.34 -4.99
N VAL A 73 -0.75 -0.31 -5.38
CA VAL A 73 0.57 -0.01 -4.82
C VAL A 73 0.73 1.47 -4.56
N THR A 74 1.65 1.83 -3.67
CA THR A 74 1.99 3.23 -3.36
C THR A 74 3.46 3.51 -3.63
N GLY A 75 3.71 4.49 -4.50
CA GLY A 75 5.04 5.04 -4.76
C GLY A 75 5.28 6.36 -4.02
N SER A 76 6.50 6.88 -4.13
CA SER A 76 6.80 8.27 -3.74
C SER A 76 7.16 9.15 -4.93
N ASP A 77 7.67 8.57 -6.02
CA ASP A 77 8.32 9.30 -7.12
C ASP A 77 9.34 10.34 -6.61
N ASN A 78 10.13 9.90 -5.62
CA ASN A 78 11.03 10.79 -4.89
C ASN A 78 12.13 11.33 -5.82
N CYS A 79 11.99 12.59 -6.21
CA CYS A 79 12.89 13.30 -7.11
C CYS A 79 13.04 14.73 -6.60
N THR A 80 14.05 14.96 -5.76
CA THR A 80 14.11 16.18 -4.94
C THR A 80 15.05 17.22 -5.53
N PHE A 81 14.65 18.48 -5.41
CA PHE A 81 15.44 19.64 -5.83
C PHE A 81 15.37 20.72 -4.75
N ASN A 82 16.52 21.21 -4.34
CA ASN A 82 16.62 22.35 -3.43
C ASN A 82 16.04 23.62 -4.05
N PHE A 83 15.73 24.61 -3.22
CA PHE A 83 15.18 25.88 -3.67
C PHE A 83 15.98 26.54 -4.80
N ASP A 84 17.32 26.55 -4.72
CA ASP A 84 18.16 27.16 -5.75
C ASP A 84 18.05 26.46 -7.10
N GLN A 85 17.82 25.14 -7.11
CA GLN A 85 17.56 24.38 -8.34
C GLN A 85 16.15 24.67 -8.87
N LYS A 86 15.14 24.71 -8.00
CA LYS A 86 13.77 25.08 -8.39
C LYS A 86 13.72 26.49 -9.01
N LYS A 87 14.55 27.42 -8.51
CA LYS A 87 14.67 28.83 -8.96
C LYS A 87 15.00 29.00 -10.44
N LEU A 88 15.54 27.97 -11.10
CA LEU A 88 15.77 27.97 -12.56
C LEU A 88 14.51 28.34 -13.35
N GLY A 89 13.32 27.98 -12.86
CA GLY A 89 12.04 28.31 -13.49
C GLY A 89 11.28 29.49 -12.87
N ARG A 90 11.95 30.40 -12.14
CA ARG A 90 11.28 31.54 -11.47
C ARG A 90 10.41 32.39 -12.39
N ASN A 91 10.86 32.59 -13.62
CA ASN A 91 10.17 33.40 -14.61
C ASN A 91 9.52 32.57 -15.72
N ASP A 92 9.60 31.24 -15.64
CA ASP A 92 9.11 30.30 -16.66
C ASP A 92 8.90 28.93 -16.00
N PHE A 93 7.64 28.59 -15.73
CA PHE A 93 7.31 27.37 -14.97
C PHE A 93 7.80 26.09 -15.67
N SER A 94 7.93 26.10 -17.01
CA SER A 94 8.40 24.95 -17.78
C SER A 94 9.86 24.57 -17.47
N LYS A 95 10.62 25.50 -16.87
CA LYS A 95 12.02 25.31 -16.47
C LYS A 95 12.18 24.98 -14.98
N ILE A 96 11.09 24.85 -14.24
CA ILE A 96 11.15 24.34 -12.87
C ILE A 96 11.44 22.83 -12.95
N PRO A 97 12.54 22.32 -12.37
CA PRO A 97 12.79 20.89 -12.33
C PRO A 97 11.63 20.18 -11.59
N ASN A 98 11.05 19.18 -12.25
CA ASN A 98 9.86 18.48 -11.77
C ASN A 98 10.25 17.39 -10.77
N GLY A 99 9.58 17.37 -9.62
CA GLY A 99 9.78 16.36 -8.60
C GLY A 99 9.61 16.90 -7.18
N VAL A 100 9.29 16.00 -6.25
CA VAL A 100 8.99 16.28 -4.84
C VAL A 100 9.61 15.23 -3.93
N ASN A 101 9.60 15.50 -2.63
CA ASN A 101 9.97 14.53 -1.60
C ASN A 101 8.85 13.53 -1.33
N GLY A 102 9.20 12.38 -0.75
CA GLY A 102 8.20 11.45 -0.21
C GLY A 102 8.73 10.09 0.21
N VAL A 103 10.00 9.77 -0.03
CA VAL A 103 10.55 8.43 0.30
C VAL A 103 10.46 8.10 1.78
N GLU A 104 10.78 9.06 2.66
CA GLU A 104 10.75 8.90 4.12
C GLU A 104 9.31 8.92 4.66
N ASP A 105 8.49 9.85 4.17
CA ASP A 105 7.18 10.14 4.76
C ASP A 105 6.06 9.23 4.25
N ARG A 106 6.26 8.50 3.14
CA ARG A 106 5.23 7.68 2.48
C ARG A 106 4.46 6.82 3.48
N MET A 107 5.15 6.06 4.33
CA MET A 107 4.48 5.11 5.21
C MET A 107 3.61 5.82 6.26
N SER A 108 4.12 6.85 6.93
CA SER A 108 3.33 7.60 7.94
C SER A 108 2.17 8.36 7.31
N VAL A 109 2.36 8.95 6.12
CA VAL A 109 1.27 9.65 5.40
C VAL A 109 0.15 8.68 5.02
N ILE A 110 0.49 7.50 4.48
CA ILE A 110 -0.52 6.48 4.15
C ILE A 110 -1.19 5.94 5.41
N TRP A 111 -0.44 5.74 6.50
CA TRP A 111 -0.99 5.30 7.77
C TRP A 111 -1.98 6.30 8.35
N GLU A 112 -1.58 7.57 8.46
CA GLU A 112 -2.42 8.65 8.97
C GLU A 112 -3.68 8.82 8.13
N LYS A 113 -3.51 8.98 6.80
CA LYS A 113 -4.65 9.24 5.93
C LYS A 113 -5.52 8.01 5.74
N GLY A 114 -4.96 6.80 5.74
CA GLY A 114 -5.64 5.53 5.45
C GLY A 114 -6.11 4.75 6.66
N VAL A 115 -5.17 4.36 7.52
CA VAL A 115 -5.46 3.48 8.67
C VAL A 115 -6.10 4.26 9.80
N GLN A 116 -5.49 5.37 10.21
CA GLN A 116 -5.96 6.17 11.34
C GLN A 116 -7.33 6.79 11.06
N SER A 117 -7.62 7.16 9.80
CA SER A 117 -8.93 7.67 9.39
C SER A 117 -10.02 6.60 9.29
N GLY A 118 -9.66 5.31 9.37
CA GLY A 118 -10.58 4.18 9.23
C GLY A 118 -10.93 3.81 7.78
N LYS A 119 -10.23 4.35 6.77
CA LYS A 119 -10.46 4.00 5.35
C LYS A 119 -9.91 2.63 4.98
N MET A 120 -8.82 2.17 5.59
CA MET A 120 -8.27 0.83 5.39
C MET A 120 -7.75 0.23 6.69
N ASP A 121 -7.67 -1.10 6.77
CA ASP A 121 -7.07 -1.77 7.93
C ASP A 121 -5.53 -1.90 7.80
N PRO A 122 -4.81 -2.25 8.88
CA PRO A 122 -3.36 -2.43 8.85
C PRO A 122 -2.90 -3.51 7.84
N SER A 123 -3.74 -4.50 7.59
CA SER A 123 -3.48 -5.58 6.64
C SER A 123 -3.44 -5.05 5.20
N ARG A 124 -4.39 -4.19 4.83
CA ARG A 124 -4.41 -3.50 3.54
C ARG A 124 -3.27 -2.50 3.42
N PHE A 125 -2.91 -1.82 4.52
CA PHE A 125 -1.72 -0.97 4.57
C PHE A 125 -0.44 -1.75 4.19
N VAL A 126 -0.23 -2.94 4.76
CA VAL A 126 0.90 -3.81 4.40
C VAL A 126 0.85 -4.17 2.91
N ALA A 127 -0.33 -4.53 2.40
CA ALA A 127 -0.51 -4.90 0.99
C ALA A 127 -0.09 -3.78 0.03
N VAL A 128 -0.60 -2.55 0.22
CA VAL A 128 -0.35 -1.42 -0.69
C VAL A 128 1.02 -0.76 -0.51
N THR A 129 1.72 -1.04 0.60
CA THR A 129 3.05 -0.47 0.86
C THR A 129 4.20 -1.43 0.59
N SER A 130 3.94 -2.74 0.51
CA SER A 130 4.99 -3.77 0.32
C SER A 130 4.54 -5.00 -0.49
N THR A 131 3.57 -5.79 0.00
CA THR A 131 3.27 -7.13 -0.53
C THR A 131 2.85 -7.10 -2.00
N ASN A 132 1.99 -6.16 -2.41
CA ASN A 132 1.54 -6.07 -3.80
C ASN A 132 2.69 -5.71 -4.74
N ALA A 133 3.56 -4.78 -4.34
CA ALA A 133 4.75 -4.44 -5.13
C ALA A 133 5.68 -5.66 -5.27
N ALA A 134 5.90 -6.42 -4.19
CA ALA A 134 6.72 -7.63 -4.25
C ALA A 134 6.14 -8.69 -5.20
N LYS A 135 4.81 -8.87 -5.21
CA LYS A 135 4.12 -9.78 -6.13
C LYS A 135 4.22 -9.30 -7.59
N ILE A 136 3.99 -8.01 -7.85
CA ILE A 136 4.05 -7.41 -9.20
C ILE A 136 5.47 -7.47 -9.77
N PHE A 137 6.49 -7.16 -8.97
CA PHE A 137 7.90 -7.15 -9.40
C PHE A 137 8.62 -8.49 -9.22
N ASN A 138 7.88 -9.57 -8.99
CA ASN A 138 8.39 -10.95 -8.92
C ASN A 138 9.46 -11.22 -7.85
N VAL A 139 9.31 -10.60 -6.68
CA VAL A 139 10.20 -10.79 -5.52
C VAL A 139 9.46 -11.26 -4.26
N TYR A 140 8.20 -11.65 -4.39
CA TYR A 140 7.44 -12.31 -3.32
C TYR A 140 7.70 -13.83 -3.34
N PRO A 141 7.88 -14.52 -2.19
CA PRO A 141 7.82 -14.02 -0.83
C PRO A 141 9.19 -13.56 -0.27
N GLN A 142 10.24 -13.45 -1.09
CA GLN A 142 11.55 -12.97 -0.61
C GLN A 142 11.43 -11.60 0.08
N LYS A 143 10.64 -10.69 -0.48
CA LYS A 143 10.28 -9.37 0.07
C LYS A 143 8.77 -9.26 0.32
N GLY A 144 8.37 -8.32 1.16
CA GLY A 144 6.97 -7.98 1.40
C GLY A 144 6.18 -9.07 2.14
N CYS A 145 6.87 -9.96 2.87
CA CYS A 145 6.28 -11.03 3.65
C CYS A 145 7.08 -11.25 4.95
N VAL A 146 6.38 -11.51 6.05
CA VAL A 146 6.98 -12.01 7.30
C VAL A 146 6.73 -13.51 7.36
N ALA A 147 7.68 -14.28 6.85
CA ALA A 147 7.62 -15.74 6.82
C ALA A 147 9.02 -16.34 6.90
N VAL A 148 9.09 -17.61 7.32
CA VAL A 148 10.35 -18.37 7.30
C VAL A 148 10.87 -18.43 5.87
N GLY A 149 12.13 -18.03 5.66
CA GLY A 149 12.78 -18.00 4.34
C GLY A 149 12.69 -16.65 3.61
N SER A 150 11.87 -15.71 4.07
CA SER A 150 11.86 -14.33 3.58
C SER A 150 13.05 -13.54 4.11
N ASP A 151 13.45 -12.49 3.40
CA ASP A 151 14.48 -11.58 3.89
C ASP A 151 13.95 -10.84 5.14
N ALA A 152 14.82 -10.67 6.14
CA ALA A 152 14.50 -9.97 7.38
C ALA A 152 14.51 -8.43 7.19
N ASP A 153 13.67 -7.96 6.27
CA ASP A 153 13.33 -6.55 6.06
C ASP A 153 12.04 -6.25 6.83
N LEU A 154 12.18 -5.74 8.05
CA LEU A 154 11.09 -5.61 9.01
C LEU A 154 11.03 -4.18 9.54
N VAL A 155 9.82 -3.71 9.83
CA VAL A 155 9.59 -2.45 10.52
C VAL A 155 8.80 -2.72 11.79
N ILE A 156 9.35 -2.34 12.94
CA ILE A 156 8.61 -2.28 14.19
C ILE A 156 7.86 -0.95 14.18
N TRP A 157 6.55 -1.03 13.96
CA TRP A 157 5.68 0.12 13.75
C TRP A 157 4.90 0.43 15.02
N ASN A 158 5.03 1.65 15.55
CA ASN A 158 4.23 2.10 16.67
C ASN A 158 3.01 2.89 16.15
N PRO A 159 1.79 2.32 16.25
CA PRO A 159 0.59 2.96 15.71
C PRO A 159 0.08 4.12 16.57
N ILE A 160 0.54 4.26 17.82
CA ILE A 160 0.06 5.25 18.79
C ILE A 160 0.96 6.48 18.79
N LYS A 161 2.29 6.31 18.64
CA LYS A 161 3.23 7.43 18.56
C LYS A 161 2.88 8.30 17.35
N SER A 162 2.86 9.61 17.56
CA SER A 162 2.69 10.61 16.50
C SER A 162 3.96 11.43 16.30
N ARG A 163 4.09 12.03 15.12
CA ARG A 163 5.13 13.01 14.78
C ARG A 163 4.56 14.09 13.88
N VAL A 164 5.12 15.29 13.94
CA VAL A 164 4.85 16.35 12.97
C VAL A 164 5.94 16.33 11.91
N ILE A 165 5.56 16.17 10.65
CA ILE A 165 6.50 16.16 9.52
C ILE A 165 7.09 17.57 9.36
N SER A 166 8.42 17.66 9.30
CA SER A 166 9.12 18.92 9.03
C SER A 166 10.41 18.71 8.26
N ALA A 167 10.72 19.63 7.34
CA ALA A 167 12.03 19.71 6.68
C ALA A 167 13.19 19.96 7.67
N GLN A 168 12.90 20.43 8.89
CA GLN A 168 13.92 20.63 9.92
C GLN A 168 14.36 19.32 10.58
N THR A 169 13.52 18.29 10.54
CA THR A 169 13.72 17.03 11.28
C THR A 169 13.80 15.80 10.37
N HIS A 170 13.44 15.93 9.09
CA HIS A 170 13.55 14.83 8.14
C HIS A 170 15.02 14.46 7.83
N HIS A 171 15.22 13.29 7.25
CA HIS A 171 16.54 12.76 6.89
C HIS A 171 16.89 12.96 5.41
N GLN A 172 16.03 13.65 4.66
CA GLN A 172 16.25 13.93 3.25
C GLN A 172 17.19 15.12 3.07
N ALA A 173 17.99 15.10 2.01
CA ALA A 173 18.95 16.19 1.72
C ALA A 173 18.29 17.48 1.19
N VAL A 174 16.97 17.48 0.99
CA VAL A 174 16.24 18.59 0.36
C VAL A 174 15.76 19.61 1.39
N ASP A 175 15.85 20.89 1.09
CA ASP A 175 15.50 21.99 2.01
C ASP A 175 14.00 22.34 2.05
N PHE A 176 13.13 21.36 1.79
CA PHE A 176 11.68 21.50 1.70
C PHE A 176 10.96 20.17 1.93
N ASN A 177 9.75 20.21 2.52
CA ASN A 177 8.87 19.04 2.62
C ASN A 177 7.44 19.42 2.20
N ILE A 178 6.86 18.70 1.22
CA ILE A 178 5.48 18.94 0.75
C ILE A 178 4.41 18.58 1.80
N PHE A 179 4.79 17.89 2.87
CA PHE A 179 3.92 17.52 4.00
C PHE A 179 4.23 18.33 5.26
N GLU A 180 4.93 19.47 5.14
CA GLU A 180 5.32 20.33 6.26
C GLU A 180 4.13 20.64 7.20
N GLY A 181 4.32 20.36 8.49
CA GLY A 181 3.32 20.59 9.53
C GLY A 181 2.24 19.51 9.65
N MET A 182 2.26 18.47 8.82
CA MET A 182 1.32 17.35 8.94
C MET A 182 1.64 16.51 10.18
N GLU A 183 0.69 16.40 11.09
CA GLU A 183 0.73 15.42 12.17
C GLU A 183 0.36 14.03 11.62
N CYS A 184 1.18 13.02 11.91
CA CYS A 184 0.93 11.65 11.53
C CYS A 184 1.10 10.71 12.72
N HIS A 185 0.10 9.87 12.95
CA HIS A 185 0.22 8.66 13.76
C HIS A 185 0.96 7.58 12.95
N GLY A 186 1.49 6.59 13.64
CA GLY A 186 2.23 5.52 12.98
C GLY A 186 3.66 5.97 12.67
N VAL A 187 4.59 5.61 13.55
CA VAL A 187 6.01 5.94 13.43
C VAL A 187 6.82 4.63 13.40
N PRO A 188 7.79 4.49 12.48
CA PRO A 188 8.72 3.38 12.52
C PRO A 188 9.67 3.57 13.72
N GLU A 189 9.56 2.71 14.73
CA GLU A 189 10.50 2.73 15.86
C GLU A 189 11.79 1.98 15.52
N TYR A 190 11.70 0.88 14.78
CA TYR A 190 12.88 0.16 14.34
C TYR A 190 12.72 -0.22 12.88
N VAL A 191 13.78 -0.02 12.10
CA VAL A 191 13.86 -0.50 10.72
C VAL A 191 15.01 -1.48 10.63
N ILE A 192 14.68 -2.72 10.29
CA ILE A 192 15.61 -3.83 10.15
C ILE A 192 15.72 -4.14 8.67
N VAL A 193 16.94 -4.18 8.15
CA VAL A 193 17.22 -4.51 6.74
C VAL A 193 18.16 -5.70 6.71
N ASN A 194 17.78 -6.78 6.03
CA ASN A 194 18.50 -8.05 5.98
C ASN A 194 18.99 -8.52 7.37
N GLY A 195 18.15 -8.36 8.40
CA GLY A 195 18.45 -8.78 9.78
C GLY A 195 19.33 -7.83 10.58
N ARG A 196 19.69 -6.65 10.05
CA ARG A 196 20.45 -5.61 10.76
C ARG A 196 19.55 -4.43 11.12
N VAL A 197 19.59 -3.99 12.38
CA VAL A 197 18.94 -2.75 12.81
C VAL A 197 19.64 -1.57 12.14
N CYS A 198 18.92 -0.88 11.26
CA CYS A 198 19.40 0.28 10.49
C CYS A 198 18.78 1.59 10.97
N VAL A 199 17.61 1.55 11.59
CA VAL A 199 17.03 2.67 12.35
C VAL A 199 16.65 2.13 13.72
N ASP A 200 17.06 2.85 14.74
CA ASP A 200 16.79 2.58 16.15
C ASP A 200 16.20 3.85 16.76
N GLU A 201 14.89 3.85 16.93
CA GLU A 201 14.04 5.00 17.19
C GLU A 201 14.25 6.10 16.14
N GLU A 202 14.88 7.21 16.52
CA GLU A 202 15.15 8.34 15.63
C GLU A 202 16.61 8.35 15.13
N GLU A 203 17.41 7.34 15.49
CA GLU A 203 18.83 7.27 15.15
C GLU A 203 19.07 6.36 13.94
N LEU A 204 19.60 6.94 12.85
CA LEU A 204 20.04 6.21 11.67
C LEU A 204 21.39 5.53 11.90
N LYS A 205 21.41 4.20 11.80
CA LYS A 205 22.59 3.31 11.99
C LYS A 205 22.96 2.55 10.72
N ALA A 206 22.55 3.06 9.56
CA ALA A 206 22.79 2.45 8.26
C ALA A 206 24.27 2.57 7.82
N VAL A 207 24.74 1.59 7.06
CA VAL A 207 26.10 1.59 6.47
C VAL A 207 25.98 1.73 4.96
N HIS A 208 26.70 2.71 4.40
CA HIS A 208 26.74 2.91 2.95
C HIS A 208 27.19 1.63 2.22
N GLY A 209 26.48 1.25 1.16
CA GLY A 209 26.76 0.04 0.38
C GLY A 209 26.26 -1.27 0.99
N PHE A 210 25.57 -1.25 2.14
CA PHE A 210 25.00 -2.47 2.74
C PHE A 210 23.83 -3.05 1.93
N GLY A 211 23.04 -2.19 1.29
CA GLY A 211 21.96 -2.60 0.39
C GLY A 211 22.49 -3.40 -0.80
N LYS A 212 21.70 -4.36 -1.29
CA LYS A 212 22.05 -5.20 -2.44
C LYS A 212 21.02 -5.06 -3.54
N PHE A 213 21.47 -5.17 -4.78
CA PHE A 213 20.59 -5.34 -5.92
C PHE A 213 19.81 -6.65 -5.77
N VAL A 214 18.49 -6.59 -6.00
CA VAL A 214 17.59 -7.75 -6.03
C VAL A 214 17.16 -7.96 -7.48
N PRO A 215 17.52 -9.08 -8.13
CA PRO A 215 17.06 -9.37 -9.48
C PRO A 215 15.54 -9.59 -9.48
N THR A 216 14.86 -9.08 -10.51
CA THR A 216 13.41 -9.25 -10.72
C THR A 216 13.20 -10.14 -11.94
N PRO A 217 13.01 -11.46 -11.77
CA PRO A 217 12.84 -12.37 -12.91
C PRO A 217 11.62 -11.99 -13.76
N ALA A 218 11.74 -12.16 -15.07
CA ALA A 218 10.63 -11.91 -16.00
C ALA A 218 9.45 -12.85 -15.73
N PHE A 219 8.29 -12.50 -16.28
CA PHE A 219 7.04 -13.27 -16.18
C PHE A 219 6.58 -13.54 -14.73
N PRO A 220 6.35 -12.50 -13.90
CA PRO A 220 5.75 -12.68 -12.58
C PRO A 220 4.43 -13.45 -12.67
N PRO A 221 4.29 -14.62 -12.01
CA PRO A 221 3.06 -15.41 -12.06
C PRO A 221 1.83 -14.62 -11.62
N TYR A 222 1.99 -13.75 -10.61
CA TYR A 222 0.93 -12.84 -10.14
C TYR A 222 0.30 -11.99 -11.25
N VAL A 223 1.07 -11.65 -12.29
CA VAL A 223 0.61 -10.86 -13.44
C VAL A 223 0.32 -11.76 -14.63
N TYR A 224 1.29 -12.58 -15.05
CA TYR A 224 1.25 -13.28 -16.32
C TYR A 224 0.32 -14.50 -16.32
N ASP A 225 0.08 -15.15 -15.18
CA ASP A 225 -0.93 -16.22 -15.13
C ASP A 225 -2.32 -15.69 -15.48
N GLN A 226 -2.62 -14.45 -15.09
CA GLN A 226 -3.88 -13.77 -15.43
C GLN A 226 -3.94 -13.37 -16.90
N VAL A 227 -2.82 -12.92 -17.45
CA VAL A 227 -2.69 -12.58 -18.88
C VAL A 227 -2.89 -13.83 -19.72
N ASP A 228 -2.17 -14.91 -19.43
CA ASP A 228 -2.21 -16.16 -20.18
C ASP A 228 -3.60 -16.81 -20.11
N ALA A 229 -4.22 -16.82 -18.93
CA ALA A 229 -5.60 -17.30 -18.76
C ALA A 229 -6.57 -16.51 -19.63
N ARG A 230 -6.45 -15.18 -19.64
CA ARG A 230 -7.28 -14.30 -20.45
C ARG A 230 -7.04 -14.48 -21.95
N GLU A 231 -5.79 -14.57 -22.40
CA GLU A 231 -5.45 -14.76 -23.81
C GLU A 231 -5.96 -16.10 -24.33
N LYS A 232 -5.90 -17.14 -23.50
CA LYS A 232 -6.48 -18.44 -23.81
C LYS A 232 -8.00 -18.37 -23.96
N GLU A 233 -8.68 -17.67 -23.06
CA GLU A 233 -10.14 -17.51 -23.09
C GLU A 233 -10.60 -16.64 -24.27
N LYS A 234 -9.91 -15.53 -24.54
CA LYS A 234 -10.28 -14.56 -25.58
C LYS A 234 -9.71 -14.90 -26.96
N ARG A 235 -9.12 -16.09 -27.12
CA ARG A 235 -8.55 -16.53 -28.40
C ARG A 235 -9.68 -16.61 -29.43
N PRO A 236 -9.64 -15.82 -30.52
CA PRO A 236 -10.68 -15.86 -31.54
C PRO A 236 -10.69 -17.25 -32.20
N GLN A 237 -11.87 -17.83 -32.33
CA GLN A 237 -12.07 -19.10 -33.02
C GLN A 237 -12.63 -18.82 -34.41
N GLY A 238 -11.99 -19.40 -35.43
CA GLY A 238 -12.52 -19.37 -36.78
C GLY A 238 -13.82 -20.16 -36.85
N VAL A 239 -14.75 -19.71 -37.70
CA VAL A 239 -15.95 -20.50 -38.03
C VAL A 239 -15.52 -21.61 -38.99
N THR A 240 -15.71 -22.86 -38.59
CA THR A 240 -15.47 -24.01 -39.46
C THR A 240 -16.48 -24.01 -40.60
N ARG A 241 -15.98 -23.99 -41.84
CA ARG A 241 -16.76 -23.92 -43.07
C ARG A 241 -16.71 -25.26 -43.82
N GLY A 242 -17.86 -25.71 -44.32
CA GLY A 242 -18.01 -27.00 -45.00
C GLY A 242 -17.88 -26.88 -46.52
N PRO A 243 -17.77 -28.02 -47.25
CA PRO A 243 -17.63 -28.03 -48.71
C PRO A 243 -18.86 -27.50 -49.48
N ASN A 244 -19.99 -27.26 -48.80
CA ASN A 244 -21.21 -26.73 -49.40
C ASN A 244 -21.34 -25.19 -49.25
N ASP A 245 -20.32 -24.49 -48.74
CA ASP A 245 -20.34 -23.03 -48.58
C ASP A 245 -20.29 -22.24 -49.90
N GLU A 246 -20.18 -22.93 -51.04
CA GLU A 246 -20.24 -22.33 -52.38
C GLU A 246 -21.66 -22.27 -52.97
N ASP A 247 -22.64 -22.96 -52.37
CA ASP A 247 -23.99 -23.10 -52.93
C ASP A 247 -24.92 -21.96 -52.46
N TYR A 248 -24.92 -20.85 -53.22
CA TYR A 248 -25.69 -19.62 -52.94
C TYR A 248 -27.18 -19.78 -53.28
N SER A 249 -27.86 -20.80 -52.74
CA SER A 249 -29.30 -20.95 -52.91
C SER A 249 -30.07 -20.21 -51.79
N PRO A 250 -31.11 -19.41 -52.11
CA PRO A 250 -31.92 -18.72 -51.08
C PRO A 250 -32.58 -19.66 -50.07
N GLU A 251 -32.78 -20.92 -50.45
CA GLU A 251 -33.38 -21.98 -49.64
C GLU A 251 -32.44 -22.45 -48.52
N HIS A 252 -31.12 -22.46 -48.74
CA HIS A 252 -30.12 -22.81 -47.73
C HIS A 252 -29.90 -21.69 -46.70
N MET A 253 -30.11 -20.42 -47.08
CA MET A 253 -29.96 -19.26 -46.18
C MET A 253 -31.11 -19.13 -45.17
N ASN A 254 -32.32 -19.54 -45.54
CA ASN A 254 -33.51 -19.47 -44.67
C ASN A 254 -33.66 -20.69 -43.71
N GLY A 255 -32.91 -21.78 -43.94
CA GLY A 255 -32.96 -23.00 -43.13
C GLY A 255 -32.11 -22.96 -41.86
N LEU A 256 -31.11 -22.07 -41.79
CA LEU A 256 -30.36 -21.79 -40.57
C LEU A 256 -31.10 -20.75 -39.73
N ALA A 257 -32.29 -21.11 -39.25
CA ALA A 257 -32.81 -20.47 -38.06
C ALA A 257 -31.77 -20.69 -36.97
N VAL A 258 -31.02 -19.63 -36.62
CA VAL A 258 -30.12 -19.63 -35.47
C VAL A 258 -30.99 -20.02 -34.28
N LYS A 259 -30.93 -21.30 -33.88
CA LYS A 259 -31.33 -21.69 -32.53
C LYS A 259 -30.31 -21.03 -31.63
N VAL A 260 -30.64 -19.84 -31.19
CA VAL A 260 -30.05 -19.27 -29.99
C VAL A 260 -30.52 -20.20 -28.88
N GLU A 261 -29.76 -21.27 -28.61
CA GLU A 261 -29.82 -21.89 -27.29
C GLU A 261 -29.33 -20.82 -26.33
N LYS A 262 -30.29 -20.07 -25.77
CA LYS A 262 -30.10 -19.39 -24.50
C LYS A 262 -29.88 -20.47 -23.45
N THR A 263 -28.66 -20.99 -23.39
CA THR A 263 -28.09 -21.51 -22.15
C THR A 263 -27.15 -20.44 -21.60
N VAL A 264 -27.71 -19.25 -21.38
CA VAL A 264 -27.32 -18.53 -20.18
C VAL A 264 -28.12 -19.22 -19.09
N GLN A 265 -27.47 -20.02 -18.26
CA GLN A 265 -27.99 -20.22 -16.92
C GLN A 265 -28.03 -18.83 -16.29
N LEU A 266 -29.17 -18.15 -16.41
CA LEU A 266 -29.51 -17.14 -15.43
C LEU A 266 -29.63 -17.91 -14.13
N ALA A 267 -28.63 -17.78 -13.27
CA ALA A 267 -28.85 -18.00 -11.86
C ALA A 267 -29.95 -17.02 -11.45
N THR A 268 -31.17 -17.54 -11.30
CA THR A 268 -32.27 -16.85 -10.66
C THR A 268 -31.78 -16.48 -9.25
N PRO A 269 -31.95 -15.23 -8.79
CA PRO A 269 -31.76 -14.92 -7.39
C PRO A 269 -32.80 -15.75 -6.62
N GLY A 270 -32.33 -16.69 -5.80
CA GLY A 270 -33.21 -17.36 -4.86
C GLY A 270 -33.88 -16.32 -3.96
N SER A 271 -35.18 -16.45 -3.77
CA SER A 271 -35.92 -15.66 -2.79
C SER A 271 -35.21 -15.73 -1.43
N PRO A 272 -35.06 -14.60 -0.72
CA PRO A 272 -34.40 -14.57 0.57
C PRO A 272 -35.29 -15.32 1.57
N THR A 273 -34.81 -16.47 2.05
CA THR A 273 -35.25 -16.96 3.35
C THR A 273 -34.79 -15.94 4.37
N ASN A 274 -35.78 -15.23 4.90
CA ASN A 274 -35.64 -14.22 5.92
C ASN A 274 -35.25 -14.90 7.24
N ASP A 275 -33.94 -15.12 7.43
CA ASP A 275 -33.32 -15.19 8.75
C ASP A 275 -32.32 -14.03 8.82
N GLY A 276 -32.88 -12.86 9.11
CA GLY A 276 -32.14 -11.63 9.21
C GLY A 276 -31.23 -11.63 10.43
N HIS A 277 -29.97 -11.28 10.19
CA HIS A 277 -29.30 -10.23 10.96
C HIS A 277 -28.44 -9.40 10.00
N SER A 278 -29.02 -8.31 9.51
CA SER A 278 -28.28 -7.20 8.93
C SER A 278 -27.53 -6.48 10.05
N HIS A 279 -26.31 -6.90 10.31
CA HIS A 279 -25.38 -6.03 11.01
C HIS A 279 -24.84 -5.01 10.00
N GLY A 280 -24.98 -3.71 10.33
CA GLY A 280 -24.28 -2.63 9.63
C GLY A 280 -22.77 -2.86 9.64
N PRO A 281 -21.98 -2.03 8.93
CA PRO A 281 -20.54 -2.19 8.87
C PRO A 281 -19.98 -2.21 10.29
N THR A 282 -19.54 -3.40 10.73
CA THR A 282 -18.67 -3.53 11.90
C THR A 282 -17.25 -3.24 11.44
N ALA A 283 -16.40 -2.78 12.35
CA ALA A 283 -15.05 -2.26 12.07
C ALA A 283 -14.05 -3.26 11.43
N SER A 284 -14.51 -4.40 10.92
CA SER A 284 -13.71 -5.55 10.49
C SER A 284 -14.08 -6.03 9.07
N GLY A 285 -14.20 -5.10 8.12
CA GLY A 285 -14.56 -5.35 6.71
C GLY A 285 -14.07 -6.69 6.11
N GLY A 286 -14.90 -7.28 5.23
CA GLY A 286 -14.68 -8.60 4.64
C GLY A 286 -13.25 -8.82 4.17
N ARG A 287 -12.53 -9.71 4.86
CA ARG A 287 -11.11 -10.00 4.66
C ARG A 287 -10.91 -10.89 3.44
N ASN A 288 -10.09 -10.48 2.49
CA ASN A 288 -9.47 -11.39 1.52
C ASN A 288 -8.14 -11.91 2.08
N MET A 289 -8.12 -13.16 2.55
CA MET A 289 -6.94 -13.78 3.18
C MET A 289 -5.77 -13.99 2.21
N GLN A 290 -5.94 -13.76 0.90
CA GLN A 290 -4.87 -13.87 -0.09
C GLN A 290 -4.06 -12.57 -0.26
N ASP A 291 -4.56 -11.45 0.27
CA ASP A 291 -3.95 -10.14 0.09
C ASP A 291 -2.88 -9.83 1.13
N THR A 292 -2.87 -10.54 2.27
CA THR A 292 -1.84 -10.46 3.30
C THR A 292 -1.77 -11.76 4.10
N THR A 293 -0.57 -12.17 4.51
CA THR A 293 -0.37 -13.29 5.45
C THR A 293 -0.49 -12.84 6.92
N PHE A 294 -0.77 -11.57 7.18
CA PHE A 294 -0.90 -11.03 8.53
C PHE A 294 -2.28 -11.38 9.14
N SER A 295 -2.28 -12.23 10.17
CA SER A 295 -3.47 -12.55 10.97
C SER A 295 -3.35 -11.95 12.36
N LEU A 296 -4.35 -11.16 12.77
CA LEU A 296 -4.49 -10.64 14.14
C LEU A 296 -4.93 -11.71 15.15
N ALA A 297 -5.23 -12.93 14.70
CA ALA A 297 -5.65 -14.03 15.56
C ALA A 297 -4.42 -14.80 16.09
N GLY A 298 -3.75 -14.22 17.09
CA GLY A 298 -2.81 -14.92 17.95
C GLY A 298 -3.31 -14.81 19.38
N GLU A 299 -3.89 -15.90 19.92
CA GLU A 299 -4.05 -16.02 21.37
C GLU A 299 -2.67 -15.91 22.01
N TYR A 300 -2.51 -14.94 22.93
CA TYR A 300 -1.35 -14.90 23.79
C TYR A 300 -1.25 -16.22 24.56
N PRO A 301 -0.10 -16.92 24.58
CA PRO A 301 0.04 -18.12 25.38
C PRO A 301 -0.19 -17.75 26.84
N LYS A 302 -1.26 -18.30 27.43
CA LYS A 302 -1.49 -18.27 28.87
C LYS A 302 -0.33 -19.02 29.52
N VAL A 303 0.58 -18.30 30.15
CA VAL A 303 1.53 -18.88 31.08
C VAL A 303 0.71 -19.38 32.27
N ALA A 304 0.53 -20.69 32.38
CA ALA A 304 -0.07 -21.31 33.55
C ALA A 304 0.90 -21.12 34.72
N ALA A 305 0.60 -20.20 35.62
CA ALA A 305 1.19 -20.20 36.95
C ALA A 305 0.43 -21.23 37.79
N GLU A 306 1.07 -22.36 38.08
CA GLU A 306 0.64 -23.25 39.16
C GLU A 306 0.80 -22.47 40.47
N VAL A 307 -0.33 -22.13 41.10
CA VAL A 307 -0.37 -21.61 42.48
C VAL A 307 -1.17 -22.62 43.28
N HIS A 308 -0.51 -23.20 44.27
CA HIS A 308 -1.10 -24.09 45.26
C HIS A 308 -2.25 -23.39 46.01
N ASP A 309 -3.37 -24.09 46.12
CA ASP A 309 -4.45 -23.80 47.07
C ASP A 309 -3.87 -23.76 48.50
N ASP A 310 -4.10 -22.65 49.20
CA ASP A 310 -4.48 -22.62 50.62
C ASP A 310 -4.82 -21.17 51.01
N ASP A 311 -6.11 -20.93 51.22
CA ASP A 311 -6.75 -20.02 52.20
C ASP A 311 -7.95 -19.21 51.65
N VAL A 312 -9.09 -19.50 52.28
CA VAL A 312 -10.42 -18.94 52.05
C VAL A 312 -10.54 -17.57 52.74
N GLY A 313 -10.98 -16.54 52.01
CA GLY A 313 -11.31 -15.24 52.61
C GLY A 313 -12.06 -14.30 51.68
N VAL A 314 -13.40 -14.28 51.80
CA VAL A 314 -14.32 -13.35 51.14
C VAL A 314 -14.03 -11.90 51.53
N ILE A 315 -13.66 -11.03 50.58
CA ILE A 315 -13.97 -9.58 50.65
C ILE A 315 -14.18 -9.06 49.22
N ALA A 316 -15.43 -8.71 48.90
CA ALA A 316 -15.77 -7.92 47.72
C ALA A 316 -15.29 -6.48 47.92
N ARG A 317 -14.44 -5.98 47.02
CA ARG A 317 -14.21 -4.54 46.81
C ARG A 317 -13.87 -4.27 45.34
N ASP A 318 -14.69 -3.43 44.73
CA ASP A 318 -14.39 -2.70 43.50
C ASP A 318 -13.02 -2.01 43.62
N VAL A 319 -12.10 -2.35 42.73
CA VAL A 319 -10.88 -1.59 42.49
C VAL A 319 -10.62 -1.56 40.99
N THR A 320 -10.82 -0.39 40.40
CA THR A 320 -10.28 0.02 39.10
C THR A 320 -8.76 -0.17 39.07
N PRO A 321 -8.16 -0.79 38.04
CA PRO A 321 -6.71 -0.77 37.92
C PRO A 321 -6.28 0.54 37.26
N ALA A 322 -5.64 1.39 38.06
CA ALA A 322 -4.70 2.39 37.56
C ALA A 322 -3.59 1.65 36.78
N LEU A 323 -3.28 2.15 35.59
CA LEU A 323 -2.21 1.64 34.74
C LEU A 323 -0.88 2.10 35.33
N ASP A 324 -0.09 1.17 35.87
CA ASP A 324 1.33 1.39 36.18
C ASP A 324 2.11 1.53 34.86
N ASP A 325 2.69 2.71 34.65
CA ASP A 325 3.30 3.18 33.39
C ASP A 325 4.78 2.75 33.20
N ASP A 326 5.28 1.75 33.94
CA ASP A 326 6.75 1.55 34.07
C ASP A 326 7.28 0.11 33.82
N ARG A 327 6.57 -0.73 33.05
CA ARG A 327 7.14 -2.01 32.58
C ARG A 327 7.09 -2.17 31.07
N LYS A 328 7.98 -1.45 30.37
CA LYS A 328 8.45 -1.86 29.03
C LYS A 328 9.30 -3.12 29.18
N THR A 329 8.76 -4.30 28.86
CA THR A 329 9.53 -5.54 28.64
C THR A 329 10.31 -5.44 27.32
N SER A 330 11.30 -4.56 27.27
CA SER A 330 12.21 -4.46 26.13
C SER A 330 13.22 -5.61 26.16
N VAL A 331 13.16 -6.49 25.16
CA VAL A 331 14.29 -7.37 24.85
C VAL A 331 15.36 -6.49 24.23
N LYS A 332 16.41 -6.14 25.01
CA LYS A 332 17.61 -5.52 24.45
C LYS A 332 18.26 -6.50 23.47
N VAL A 333 18.10 -6.24 22.18
CA VAL A 333 18.84 -6.94 21.13
C VAL A 333 20.31 -6.57 21.30
N ARG A 334 21.11 -7.49 21.83
CA ARG A 334 22.57 -7.33 21.86
C ARG A 334 23.06 -7.43 20.42
N ASN A 335 23.50 -6.30 19.85
CA ASN A 335 24.27 -6.33 18.61
C ASN A 335 25.45 -7.32 18.78
N PRO A 336 25.72 -8.20 17.81
CA PRO A 336 27.02 -8.87 17.77
C PRO A 336 28.10 -7.78 17.72
N PRO A 337 29.28 -8.00 18.35
CA PRO A 337 30.30 -6.96 18.47
C PRO A 337 30.80 -6.52 17.09
N GLY A 338 30.20 -5.43 16.58
CA GLY A 338 30.69 -4.72 15.42
C GLY A 338 31.97 -4.02 15.81
N GLY A 339 33.09 -4.42 15.19
CA GLY A 339 34.37 -3.76 15.35
C GLY A 339 34.22 -2.26 15.11
N ARG A 340 34.85 -1.46 15.98
CA ARG A 340 35.07 -0.04 15.75
C ARG A 340 35.79 0.10 14.41
N SER A 341 35.11 0.63 13.39
CA SER A 341 35.81 1.21 12.25
C SER A 341 36.47 2.48 12.77
N SER A 342 37.75 2.36 13.13
CA SER A 342 38.63 3.49 13.32
C SER A 342 38.57 4.37 12.06
N GLY A 343 38.35 5.67 12.26
CA GLY A 343 38.45 6.65 11.19
C GLY A 343 39.83 6.67 10.55
N GLY A 344 39.87 7.19 9.32
CA GLY A 344 41.10 7.59 8.65
C GLY A 344 41.02 7.42 7.14
N PHE A 345 41.04 8.56 6.42
CA PHE A 345 41.46 8.74 5.02
C PHE A 345 40.58 8.03 3.94
N TRP A 346 39.95 8.69 2.96
CA TRP A 346 40.19 9.92 2.21
C TRP A 346 38.88 10.59 1.83
#